data_AF-A0A1V2Q5W9-F1
#
_entry.id   AF-A0A1V2Q5W9-F1
#
_cell.length_a   1.000
_cell.length_b   1.000
_cell.length_c   1.000
_cell.angle_alpha   90.00
_cell.angle_beta   90.00
_cell.angle_gamma   90.00
#
_symmetry.space_group_name_H-M   'P 1'
#
loop_
_entity.id
_entity.type
_entity.pdbx_description
1 polymer ?
#
loop_
_entity_poly.entity_id
_entity_poly.type
_entity_poly.pdbx_seq_one_letter_code
_entity_poly.pdbx_strand_id
1 'polypeptide(L)'
;MTIEVPSRLSYSSLSSYAECGERWRLERGHKLNASTWFATVAGSAVHEITEAHDLIEVGRRDGDVPEFKPVFDRLLAKERELGREVKPSGKKLKNIGPSGGPNKKDYDWWLIYGPLYVEKWLAWKAASDWKIAILPDGSVGIEVMVNDSMAGEDFLGFIDRVYITPQGQIVIIDLKTGSVPMSSLQLGSYSVALWRKYGLFAEWGAYWMASDGELTPLKDLTAYSDEYIDEQYAMAWRGIRNGVFLPNVTSLCNGCGVRAYCRAVGGLRSNELPIRDDLILKPAVNQVTDSQVAHSGPGV
;
A
#
# COMPACT_ATOMS: atom_id res chain seq x y z
N MET A 1 -3.42 -11.08 27.72
CA MET A 1 -4.16 -10.60 26.54
C MET A 1 -3.46 -11.21 25.33
N THR A 2 -4.23 -11.57 24.32
CA THR A 2 -3.71 -12.36 23.20
C THR A 2 -3.77 -11.52 21.94
N ILE A 3 -2.69 -11.49 21.17
CA ILE A 3 -2.69 -10.87 19.84
C ILE A 3 -2.77 -11.94 18.76
N GLU A 4 -3.64 -11.69 17.79
CA GLU A 4 -3.73 -12.48 16.58
C GLU A 4 -2.66 -12.03 15.60
N VAL A 5 -1.69 -12.89 15.34
CA VAL A 5 -0.71 -12.65 14.28
C VAL A 5 -1.36 -13.05 12.95
N PRO A 6 -1.31 -12.18 11.91
CA PRO A 6 -1.88 -12.51 10.61
C PRO A 6 -1.22 -13.77 10.03
N SER A 7 -1.92 -14.45 9.12
CA SER A 7 -1.38 -15.61 8.39
C SER A 7 -0.48 -15.24 7.22
N ARG A 8 -0.33 -13.94 6.95
CA ARG A 8 0.39 -13.39 5.80
C ARG A 8 1.05 -12.05 6.11
N LEU A 9 2.13 -11.73 5.40
CA LEU A 9 2.74 -10.39 5.41
C LEU A 9 2.60 -9.73 4.04
N SER A 10 2.13 -8.49 4.02
CA SER A 10 2.34 -7.56 2.90
C SER A 10 3.67 -6.82 3.12
N TYR A 11 4.20 -6.18 2.06
CA TYR A 11 5.34 -5.27 2.24
C TYR A 11 5.04 -4.16 3.26
N SER A 12 3.84 -3.58 3.25
CA SER A 12 3.43 -2.56 4.22
C SER A 12 3.40 -3.08 5.67
N SER A 13 3.21 -4.39 5.86
CA SER A 13 3.29 -5.03 7.18
C SER A 13 4.76 -5.21 7.59
N LEU A 14 5.59 -5.74 6.69
CA LEU A 14 7.04 -5.88 6.88
C LEU A 14 7.70 -4.54 7.22
N SER A 15 7.47 -3.52 6.40
CA SER A 15 8.05 -2.19 6.60
C SER A 15 7.55 -1.56 7.90
N SER A 16 6.29 -1.78 8.27
CA SER A 16 5.78 -1.27 9.55
C SER A 16 6.47 -1.92 10.75
N TYR A 17 6.68 -3.23 10.71
CA TYR A 17 7.40 -3.98 11.74
C TYR A 17 8.88 -3.54 11.82
N ALA A 18 9.54 -3.40 10.68
CA ALA A 18 10.94 -2.98 10.61
C ALA A 18 11.16 -1.54 11.12
N GLU A 19 10.23 -0.62 10.83
CA GLU A 19 10.31 0.76 11.32
C GLU A 19 10.12 0.85 12.83
N CYS A 20 9.12 0.13 13.37
CA CYS A 20 8.85 0.07 14.81
C CYS A 20 7.98 -1.16 15.16
N GLY A 21 8.60 -2.18 15.75
CA GLY A 21 7.90 -3.42 16.13
C GLY A 21 6.75 -3.18 17.11
N GLU A 22 6.90 -2.22 18.03
CA GLU A 22 5.83 -1.83 18.95
C GLU A 22 4.63 -1.19 18.23
N ARG A 23 4.87 -0.34 17.21
CA ARG A 23 3.79 0.19 16.38
C ARG A 23 3.05 -0.96 15.71
N TRP A 24 3.78 -1.89 15.09
CA TRP A 24 3.17 -3.04 14.45
C TRP A 24 2.32 -3.87 15.43
N ARG A 25 2.82 -4.13 16.65
CA ARG A 25 2.09 -4.85 17.70
C ARG A 25 0.77 -4.19 18.05
N LEU A 26 0.79 -2.87 18.29
CA LEU A 26 -0.40 -2.11 18.67
C LEU A 26 -1.40 -1.96 17.50
N GLU A 27 -0.91 -1.70 16.28
CA GLU A 27 -1.75 -1.44 15.11
C GLU A 27 -2.33 -2.72 14.50
N ARG A 28 -1.52 -3.78 14.39
CA ARG A 28 -1.90 -5.03 13.69
C ARG A 28 -2.27 -6.14 14.66
N GLY A 29 -1.53 -6.29 15.75
CA GLY A 29 -1.82 -7.28 16.79
C GLY A 29 -3.07 -6.91 17.59
N HIS A 30 -3.07 -5.71 18.20
CA HIS A 30 -4.20 -5.23 19.01
C HIS A 30 -5.28 -4.48 18.23
N LYS A 31 -5.05 -4.15 16.95
CA LYS A 31 -6.00 -3.44 16.07
C LYS A 31 -6.42 -2.07 16.62
N LEU A 32 -5.51 -1.36 17.30
CA LEU A 32 -5.80 -0.12 18.04
C LEU A 32 -5.61 1.17 17.23
N ASN A 33 -5.71 1.10 15.91
CA ASN A 33 -5.61 2.27 15.04
C ASN A 33 -6.78 3.24 15.30
N ALA A 34 -6.61 4.18 16.23
CA ALA A 34 -7.65 5.13 16.62
C ALA A 34 -7.77 6.33 15.65
N SER A 35 -6.79 6.54 14.78
CA SER A 35 -6.81 7.64 13.82
C SER A 35 -6.12 7.30 12.51
N THR A 36 -6.52 8.00 11.45
CA THR A 36 -5.89 8.02 10.12
C THR A 36 -5.67 9.47 9.66
N TRP A 37 -5.19 9.67 8.44
CA TRP A 37 -4.95 10.98 7.85
C TRP A 37 -5.80 11.20 6.60
N PHE A 38 -6.26 12.43 6.38
CA PHE A 38 -6.91 12.79 5.11
C PHE A 38 -6.03 12.45 3.91
N ALA A 39 -4.71 12.60 4.03
CA ALA A 39 -3.76 12.24 2.97
C ALA A 39 -3.76 10.74 2.62
N THR A 40 -3.93 9.85 3.60
CA THR A 40 -4.03 8.41 3.36
C THR A 40 -5.30 8.09 2.58
N VAL A 41 -6.43 8.64 3.01
CA VAL A 41 -7.75 8.40 2.40
C VAL A 41 -7.83 9.00 0.99
N ALA A 42 -7.32 10.23 0.83
CA ALA A 42 -7.25 10.90 -0.46
C ALA A 42 -6.27 10.20 -1.42
N GLY A 43 -5.16 9.65 -0.90
CA GLY A 43 -4.27 8.79 -1.67
C GLY A 43 -5.02 7.62 -2.29
N SER A 44 -5.80 6.88 -1.49
CA SER A 44 -6.64 5.80 -2.02
C SER A 44 -7.65 6.27 -3.08
N ALA A 45 -8.23 7.46 -2.93
CA ALA A 45 -9.09 8.03 -3.96
C ALA A 45 -8.32 8.31 -5.28
N VAL A 46 -7.10 8.85 -5.21
CA VAL A 46 -6.25 9.07 -6.39
C VAL A 46 -5.94 7.73 -7.08
N HIS A 47 -5.56 6.68 -6.34
CA HIS A 47 -5.31 5.36 -6.93
C HIS A 47 -6.55 4.81 -7.64
N GLU A 48 -7.71 4.81 -6.99
CA GLU A 48 -8.96 4.29 -7.57
C GLU A 48 -9.37 5.03 -8.85
N ILE A 49 -9.19 6.35 -8.89
CA ILE A 49 -9.58 7.17 -10.05
C ILE A 49 -8.59 7.02 -11.19
N THR A 50 -7.28 7.01 -10.89
CA THR A 50 -6.25 6.77 -11.91
C THR A 50 -6.35 5.34 -12.46
N GLU A 51 -6.67 4.35 -11.64
CA GLU A 51 -6.98 2.98 -12.07
C GLU A 51 -8.16 2.96 -13.03
N ALA A 52 -9.26 3.64 -12.70
CA ALA A 52 -10.42 3.76 -13.57
C ALA A 52 -10.06 4.32 -14.95
N HIS A 53 -9.30 5.41 -14.98
CA HIS A 53 -8.79 5.99 -16.23
C HIS A 53 -7.99 5.00 -17.05
N ASP A 54 -7.03 4.34 -16.40
CA ASP A 54 -6.09 3.44 -17.07
C ASP A 54 -6.82 2.21 -17.64
N LEU A 55 -7.79 1.66 -16.90
CA LEU A 55 -8.62 0.53 -17.34
C LEU A 55 -9.52 0.90 -18.52
N ILE A 56 -10.11 2.10 -18.53
CA ILE A 56 -10.93 2.57 -19.65
C ILE A 56 -10.07 2.75 -20.91
N GLU A 57 -8.89 3.36 -20.78
CA GLU A 57 -7.97 3.59 -21.89
C GLU A 57 -7.54 2.28 -22.59
N VAL A 58 -7.31 1.22 -21.82
CA VAL A 58 -6.93 -0.10 -22.36
C VAL A 58 -8.14 -1.00 -22.68
N GLY A 59 -9.37 -0.47 -22.64
CA GLY A 59 -10.58 -1.21 -22.98
C GLY A 59 -10.90 -2.38 -22.03
N ARG A 60 -10.55 -2.24 -20.75
CA ARG A 60 -10.82 -3.23 -19.68
C ARG A 60 -11.91 -2.80 -18.72
N ARG A 61 -12.43 -1.58 -18.88
CA ARG A 61 -13.57 -1.05 -18.15
C ARG A 61 -14.39 -0.15 -19.07
N ASP A 62 -15.71 -0.26 -18.98
CA ASP A 62 -16.65 0.66 -19.63
C ASP A 62 -17.16 1.72 -18.65
N GLY A 63 -17.73 2.79 -19.21
CA GLY A 63 -18.38 3.86 -18.46
C GLY A 63 -17.46 5.01 -18.07
N ASP A 64 -17.97 5.88 -17.21
CA ASP A 64 -17.28 7.11 -16.82
C ASP A 64 -16.29 6.88 -15.67
N VAL A 65 -15.26 7.73 -15.65
CA VAL A 65 -14.35 7.84 -14.51
C VAL A 65 -15.10 8.53 -13.36
N PRO A 66 -15.04 7.99 -12.13
CA PRO A 66 -15.70 8.61 -11.00
C PRO A 66 -15.03 9.94 -10.62
N GLU A 67 -15.83 10.92 -10.25
CA GLU A 67 -15.32 12.19 -9.71
C GLU A 67 -14.61 11.99 -8.37
N PHE A 68 -13.64 12.87 -8.08
CA PHE A 68 -12.84 12.77 -6.86
C PHE A 68 -13.66 12.84 -5.57
N LYS A 69 -14.57 13.82 -5.47
CA LYS A 69 -15.32 14.07 -4.24
C LYS A 69 -16.20 12.88 -3.82
N PRO A 70 -17.02 12.27 -4.69
CA PRO A 70 -17.79 11.08 -4.33
C PRO A 70 -16.92 9.91 -3.84
N VAL A 71 -15.80 9.63 -4.50
CA VAL A 71 -14.87 8.57 -4.08
C VAL A 71 -14.28 8.88 -2.72
N PHE A 72 -13.80 10.11 -2.53
CA PHE A 72 -13.20 10.55 -1.28
C PHE A 72 -14.20 10.53 -0.12
N ASP A 73 -15.43 11.00 -0.33
CA ASP A 73 -16.50 10.97 0.67
C ASP A 73 -16.85 9.53 1.09
N ARG A 74 -16.97 8.61 0.12
CA ARG A 74 -17.21 7.18 0.38
C ARG A 74 -16.11 6.56 1.23
N LEU A 75 -14.85 6.86 0.92
CA LEU A 75 -13.70 6.34 1.67
C LEU A 75 -13.63 6.96 3.08
N LEU A 76 -13.94 8.24 3.23
CA LEU A 76 -14.03 8.89 4.55
C LEU A 76 -15.17 8.32 5.40
N ALA A 77 -16.32 8.00 4.79
CA ALA A 77 -17.43 7.36 5.49
C ALA A 77 -16.99 6.01 6.08
N LYS A 78 -16.27 5.19 5.31
CA LYS A 78 -15.70 3.92 5.78
C LYS A 78 -14.75 4.09 6.97
N GLU A 79 -13.92 5.12 6.97
CA GLU A 79 -13.04 5.42 8.12
C GLU A 79 -13.83 5.80 9.38
N ARG A 80 -14.92 6.55 9.22
CA ARG A 80 -15.82 6.92 10.32
C ARG A 80 -16.59 5.72 10.87
N GLU A 81 -17.06 4.81 10.01
CA GLU A 81 -17.70 3.55 10.41
C GLU A 81 -16.75 2.66 11.24
N LEU A 82 -15.46 2.71 10.93
CA LEU A 82 -14.41 2.05 11.70
C LEU A 82 -14.01 2.80 12.99
N GLY A 83 -14.68 3.90 13.31
CA GLY A 83 -14.43 4.71 14.51
C GLY A 83 -13.09 5.47 14.49
N ARG A 84 -12.48 5.66 13.31
CA ARG A 84 -11.18 6.31 13.18
C ARG A 84 -11.32 7.81 13.01
N GLU A 85 -10.62 8.56 13.86
CA GLU A 85 -10.47 10.01 13.69
C GLU A 85 -9.61 10.31 12.45
N VAL A 86 -10.09 11.15 11.53
CA VAL A 86 -9.34 11.54 10.33
C VAL A 86 -8.66 12.89 10.55
N LYS A 87 -7.33 12.90 10.58
CA LYS A 87 -6.52 14.08 10.92
C LYS A 87 -5.97 14.78 9.67
N PRO A 88 -5.84 16.12 9.69
CA PRO A 88 -5.17 16.85 8.63
C PRO A 88 -3.65 16.73 8.75
N SER A 89 -2.97 16.61 7.61
CA SER A 89 -1.51 16.47 7.52
C SER A 89 -0.85 17.72 6.93
N GLY A 90 0.48 17.80 6.88
CA GLY A 90 1.18 18.93 6.26
C GLY A 90 1.30 20.19 7.14
N LYS A 91 1.71 21.30 6.51
CA LYS A 91 2.05 22.55 7.21
C LYS A 91 0.82 23.44 7.41
N LYS A 92 0.76 24.14 8.53
CA LYS A 92 -0.20 25.24 8.73
C LYS A 92 0.33 26.48 7.99
N LEU A 93 -0.41 26.98 7.01
CA LEU A 93 -0.06 28.12 6.17
C LEU A 93 -1.12 29.23 6.27
N LYS A 94 -0.76 30.47 5.94
CA LYS A 94 -1.74 31.59 5.91
C LYS A 94 -2.76 31.42 4.78
N ASN A 95 -2.31 30.97 3.62
CA ASN A 95 -3.13 30.72 2.43
C ASN A 95 -2.96 29.25 2.01
N ILE A 96 -3.91 28.73 1.24
CA ILE A 96 -3.80 27.39 0.64
C ILE A 96 -2.60 27.35 -0.32
N GLY A 97 -1.78 26.31 -0.21
CA GLY A 97 -0.64 26.05 -1.07
C GLY A 97 -0.25 24.56 -1.09
N PRO A 98 0.78 24.17 -1.87
CA PRO A 98 1.09 22.75 -2.13
C PRO A 98 1.49 21.94 -0.89
N SER A 99 1.97 22.60 0.16
CA SER A 99 2.40 21.96 1.42
C SER A 99 1.36 22.01 2.54
N GLY A 100 0.23 22.70 2.34
CA GLY A 100 -0.87 22.80 3.32
C GLY A 100 -1.70 24.08 3.18
N GLY A 101 -2.40 24.46 4.24
CA GLY A 101 -3.32 25.59 4.26
C GLY A 101 -3.61 26.06 5.70
N PRO A 102 -4.59 26.95 5.91
CA PRO A 102 -4.99 27.40 7.26
C PRO A 102 -5.28 26.26 8.23
N ASN A 103 -5.85 25.17 7.69
CA ASN A 103 -6.20 23.94 8.42
C ASN A 103 -5.29 22.76 8.04
N LYS A 104 -4.09 23.06 7.50
CA LYS A 104 -3.16 22.10 6.90
C LYS A 104 -3.81 21.43 5.66
N LYS A 105 -3.50 20.16 5.37
CA LYS A 105 -4.11 19.35 4.30
C LYS A 105 -5.31 18.58 4.86
N ASP A 106 -6.40 19.31 5.09
CA ASP A 106 -7.70 18.80 5.53
C ASP A 106 -8.60 18.44 4.33
N TYR A 107 -9.88 18.18 4.58
CA TYR A 107 -10.85 17.79 3.56
C TYR A 107 -10.90 18.77 2.38
N ASP A 108 -11.08 20.08 2.65
CA ASP A 108 -11.22 21.10 1.62
C ASP A 108 -9.94 21.25 0.78
N TRP A 109 -8.77 21.13 1.43
CA TRP A 109 -7.50 21.11 0.71
C TRP A 109 -7.43 19.95 -0.31
N TRP A 110 -7.90 18.75 0.09
CA TRP A 110 -7.90 17.58 -0.78
C TRP A 110 -8.96 17.63 -1.89
N LEU A 111 -10.07 18.36 -1.70
CA LEU A 111 -11.00 18.62 -2.78
C LEU A 111 -10.40 19.50 -3.89
N ILE A 112 -9.38 20.31 -3.58
CA ILE A 112 -8.66 21.11 -4.56
C ILE A 112 -7.52 20.31 -5.19
N TYR A 113 -6.64 19.73 -4.37
CA TYR A 113 -5.40 19.11 -4.86
C TYR A 113 -5.55 17.65 -5.31
N GLY A 114 -6.54 16.93 -4.80
CA GLY A 114 -6.83 15.55 -5.22
C GLY A 114 -7.08 15.44 -6.72
N PRO A 115 -8.02 16.22 -7.30
CA PRO A 115 -8.24 16.29 -8.74
C PRO A 115 -6.99 16.69 -9.53
N LEU A 116 -6.24 17.68 -9.06
CA LEU A 116 -4.98 18.11 -9.70
C LEU A 116 -3.94 16.98 -9.75
N TYR A 117 -3.91 16.10 -8.76
CA TYR A 117 -3.02 14.94 -8.76
C TYR A 117 -3.45 13.91 -9.82
N VAL A 118 -4.75 13.68 -9.98
CA VAL A 118 -5.26 12.84 -11.08
C VAL A 118 -4.90 13.45 -12.44
N GLU A 119 -5.12 14.76 -12.63
CA GLU A 119 -4.77 15.45 -13.87
C GLU A 119 -3.28 15.35 -14.21
N LYS A 120 -2.41 15.48 -13.20
CA LYS A 120 -0.96 15.29 -13.37
C LYS A 120 -0.60 13.87 -13.82
N TRP A 121 -1.28 12.85 -13.30
CA TRP A 121 -1.07 11.47 -13.74
C TRP A 121 -1.41 11.31 -15.23
N LEU A 122 -2.55 11.84 -15.65
CA LEU A 122 -2.99 11.80 -17.04
C LEU A 122 -2.04 12.58 -17.96
N ALA A 123 -1.57 13.75 -17.53
CA ALA A 123 -0.61 14.55 -18.27
C ALA A 123 0.73 13.82 -18.44
N TRP A 124 1.25 13.20 -17.38
CA TRP A 124 2.47 12.39 -17.45
C TRP A 124 2.30 11.20 -18.41
N LYS A 125 1.18 10.47 -18.31
CA LYS A 125 0.87 9.37 -19.21
C LYS A 125 0.80 9.81 -20.67
N ALA A 126 0.09 10.91 -20.95
CA ALA A 126 -0.05 11.44 -22.30
C ALA A 126 1.28 11.89 -22.92
N ALA A 127 2.24 12.29 -22.09
CA ALA A 127 3.60 12.64 -22.50
C ALA A 127 4.56 11.43 -22.57
N SER A 128 4.11 10.24 -22.15
CA SER A 128 4.93 9.03 -22.08
C SER A 128 4.58 8.05 -23.21
N ASP A 129 5.61 7.52 -23.86
CA ASP A 129 5.43 6.45 -24.86
C ASP A 129 5.32 5.04 -24.24
N TRP A 130 5.32 4.94 -22.91
CA TRP A 130 5.27 3.67 -22.20
C TRP A 130 3.89 3.05 -22.27
N LYS A 131 3.82 1.73 -22.36
CA LYS A 131 2.56 1.00 -22.50
C LYS A 131 2.29 0.15 -21.28
N ILE A 132 1.05 0.12 -20.81
CA ILE A 132 0.62 -0.81 -19.77
C ILE A 132 0.90 -2.23 -20.28
N ALA A 133 1.55 -3.05 -19.44
CA ALA A 133 1.87 -4.42 -19.79
C ALA A 133 0.58 -5.27 -19.91
N ILE A 134 0.58 -6.20 -20.85
CA ILE A 134 -0.35 -7.34 -20.83
C ILE A 134 0.38 -8.51 -20.18
N LEU A 135 -0.17 -9.05 -19.10
CA LEU A 135 0.41 -10.16 -18.36
C LEU A 135 0.12 -11.50 -19.07
N PRO A 136 0.86 -12.57 -18.75
CA PRO A 136 0.71 -13.86 -19.44
C PRO A 136 -0.68 -14.50 -19.32
N ASP A 137 -1.44 -14.16 -18.28
CA ASP A 137 -2.84 -14.60 -18.10
C ASP A 137 -3.87 -13.73 -18.85
N GLY A 138 -3.41 -12.73 -19.63
CA GLY A 138 -4.24 -11.80 -20.38
C GLY A 138 -4.76 -10.61 -19.57
N SER A 139 -4.51 -10.58 -18.26
CA SER A 139 -4.79 -9.41 -17.42
C SER A 139 -3.84 -8.25 -17.75
N VAL A 140 -4.22 -7.04 -17.31
CA VAL A 140 -3.43 -5.83 -17.55
C VAL A 140 -2.58 -5.47 -16.34
N GLY A 141 -1.46 -4.81 -16.58
CA GLY A 141 -0.52 -4.30 -15.59
C GLY A 141 -1.06 -3.13 -14.76
N ILE A 142 -2.29 -3.23 -14.25
CA ILE A 142 -2.98 -2.22 -13.45
C ILE A 142 -3.53 -2.91 -12.20
N GLU A 143 -3.14 -2.44 -11.00
CA GLU A 143 -3.50 -3.04 -9.71
C GLU A 143 -3.26 -4.56 -9.68
N VAL A 144 -2.06 -4.96 -10.11
CA VAL A 144 -1.71 -6.38 -10.28
C VAL A 144 -1.62 -7.03 -8.91
N MET A 145 -2.57 -7.91 -8.64
CA MET A 145 -2.57 -8.74 -7.45
C MET A 145 -1.52 -9.83 -7.59
N VAL A 146 -0.49 -9.78 -6.75
CA VAL A 146 0.52 -10.83 -6.64
C VAL A 146 0.31 -11.57 -5.32
N ASN A 147 -0.13 -12.81 -5.43
CA ASN A 147 -0.32 -13.74 -4.33
C ASN A 147 0.64 -14.90 -4.53
N ASP A 148 1.53 -15.08 -3.58
CA ASP A 148 2.57 -16.11 -3.63
C ASP A 148 3.01 -16.49 -2.22
N SER A 149 4.02 -17.32 -2.07
CA SER A 149 4.75 -17.53 -0.83
C SER A 149 5.99 -16.63 -0.79
N MET A 150 6.22 -15.92 0.32
CA MET A 150 7.51 -15.35 0.67
C MET A 150 7.97 -15.93 2.00
N ALA A 151 9.21 -16.42 2.06
CA ALA A 151 9.74 -17.14 3.23
C ALA A 151 8.89 -18.35 3.67
N GLY A 152 8.23 -19.04 2.73
CA GLY A 152 7.35 -20.17 3.03
C GLY A 152 5.98 -19.78 3.60
N GLU A 153 5.64 -18.49 3.63
CA GLU A 153 4.39 -17.95 4.19
C GLU A 153 3.62 -17.17 3.13
N ASP A 154 2.30 -17.09 3.28
CA ASP A 154 1.45 -16.35 2.35
C ASP A 154 1.91 -14.88 2.22
N PHE A 155 2.08 -14.43 0.99
CA PHE A 155 2.32 -13.05 0.60
C PHE A 155 1.15 -12.54 -0.26
N LEU A 156 0.73 -11.31 0.01
CA LEU A 156 -0.18 -10.58 -0.87
C LEU A 156 0.34 -9.17 -1.08
N GLY A 157 0.64 -8.84 -2.34
CA GLY A 157 0.97 -7.51 -2.81
C GLY A 157 0.01 -7.04 -3.90
N PHE A 158 -0.08 -5.73 -4.04
CA PHE A 158 -0.75 -5.06 -5.15
C PHE A 158 0.28 -4.13 -5.78
N ILE A 159 0.59 -4.36 -7.05
CA ILE A 159 1.49 -3.54 -7.84
C ILE A 159 0.63 -2.52 -8.57
N ASP A 160 0.81 -1.22 -8.28
CA ASP A 160 -0.06 -0.20 -8.86
C ASP A 160 -0.03 -0.28 -10.39
N ARG A 161 1.16 -0.19 -11.00
CA ARG A 161 1.32 -0.32 -12.46
C ARG A 161 2.53 -1.13 -12.87
N VAL A 162 2.37 -1.89 -13.95
CA VAL A 162 3.44 -2.55 -14.70
C VAL A 162 3.43 -2.01 -16.12
N TYR A 163 4.52 -1.38 -16.52
CA TYR A 163 4.72 -0.77 -17.83
C TYR A 163 5.78 -1.52 -18.64
N ILE A 164 5.69 -1.36 -19.95
CA ILE A 164 6.73 -1.69 -20.93
C ILE A 164 7.23 -0.38 -21.53
N THR A 165 8.53 -0.13 -21.44
CA THR A 165 9.16 1.06 -22.06
C THR A 165 9.26 0.90 -23.58
N PRO A 166 9.54 1.97 -24.35
CA PRO A 166 9.82 1.87 -25.78
C PRO A 166 10.98 0.92 -26.13
N GLN A 167 11.90 0.69 -25.18
CA GLN A 167 13.01 -0.25 -25.31
C GLN A 167 12.63 -1.69 -24.97
N GLY A 168 11.36 -1.96 -24.62
CA GLY A 168 10.87 -3.28 -24.26
C GLY A 168 11.16 -3.70 -22.81
N GLN A 169 11.60 -2.77 -21.96
CA GLN A 169 11.92 -3.08 -20.56
C GLN A 169 10.66 -3.06 -19.70
N ILE A 170 10.55 -4.01 -18.77
CA ILE A 170 9.45 -4.05 -17.79
C ILE A 170 9.79 -3.15 -16.61
N VAL A 171 8.88 -2.25 -16.27
CA VAL A 171 9.04 -1.29 -15.17
C VAL A 171 7.84 -1.31 -14.25
N ILE A 172 8.11 -1.44 -12.94
CA ILE A 172 7.09 -1.28 -11.91
C ILE A 172 7.00 0.19 -11.51
N ILE A 173 5.81 0.77 -11.59
CA ILE A 173 5.53 2.12 -11.12
C ILE A 173 4.57 2.04 -9.93
N ASP A 174 4.97 2.62 -8.81
CA ASP A 174 4.14 2.78 -7.61
C ASP A 174 3.78 4.27 -7.44
N LEU A 175 2.48 4.57 -7.32
CA LEU A 175 1.96 5.93 -7.23
C LEU A 175 2.04 6.40 -5.78
N LYS A 176 2.61 7.59 -5.56
CA LYS A 176 2.80 8.18 -4.24
C LYS A 176 2.21 9.59 -4.17
N THR A 177 1.22 9.76 -3.29
CA THR A 177 0.69 11.08 -2.91
C THR A 177 1.40 11.71 -1.71
N GLY A 178 2.30 10.96 -1.09
CA GLY A 178 3.09 11.35 0.07
C GLY A 178 4.58 11.55 -0.26
N SER A 179 5.44 11.16 0.67
CA SER A 179 6.90 11.24 0.48
C SER A 179 7.45 10.03 -0.29
N VAL A 180 8.57 10.22 -0.98
CA VAL A 180 9.32 9.15 -1.63
C VAL A 180 9.79 8.15 -0.55
N PRO A 181 9.57 6.84 -0.72
CA PRO A 181 10.15 5.84 0.16
C PRO A 181 11.68 5.86 0.16
N MET A 182 12.29 5.75 1.35
CA MET A 182 13.75 5.71 1.48
C MET A 182 14.37 4.42 0.94
N SER A 183 13.61 3.32 0.96
CA SER A 183 14.05 2.01 0.50
C SER A 183 13.21 1.56 -0.69
N SER A 184 13.86 1.07 -1.73
CA SER A 184 13.23 0.42 -2.89
C SER A 184 12.86 -1.05 -2.64
N LEU A 185 12.99 -1.55 -1.39
CA LEU A 185 12.64 -2.93 -1.04
C LEU A 185 11.19 -3.27 -1.44
N GLN A 186 10.26 -2.30 -1.40
CA GLN A 186 8.89 -2.48 -1.90
C GLN A 186 8.87 -2.93 -3.36
N LEU A 187 9.58 -2.19 -4.21
CA LEU A 187 9.64 -2.42 -5.64
C LEU A 187 10.36 -3.75 -5.92
N GLY A 188 11.41 -4.07 -5.16
CA GLY A 188 12.10 -5.36 -5.20
C GLY A 188 11.17 -6.53 -4.87
N SER A 189 10.42 -6.44 -3.76
CA SER A 189 9.41 -7.44 -3.39
C SER A 189 8.36 -7.63 -4.49
N TYR A 190 7.93 -6.56 -5.14
CA TYR A 190 6.98 -6.63 -6.24
C TYR A 190 7.58 -7.24 -7.50
N SER A 191 8.84 -6.95 -7.83
CA SER A 191 9.53 -7.56 -8.97
C SER A 191 9.69 -9.07 -8.78
N VAL A 192 10.12 -9.52 -7.59
CA VAL A 192 10.22 -10.94 -7.25
C VAL A 192 8.83 -11.62 -7.31
N ALA A 193 7.80 -11.01 -6.73
CA ALA A 193 6.46 -11.59 -6.75
C ALA A 193 5.86 -11.63 -8.17
N LEU A 194 6.13 -10.62 -9.01
CA LEU A 194 5.74 -10.61 -10.42
C LEU A 194 6.46 -11.71 -11.21
N TRP A 195 7.75 -11.91 -10.95
CA TRP A 195 8.55 -12.95 -11.57
C TRP A 195 8.08 -14.35 -11.17
N ARG A 196 7.86 -14.61 -9.88
CA ARG A 196 7.37 -15.92 -9.43
C ARG A 196 5.98 -16.25 -9.98
N LYS A 197 5.07 -15.27 -10.02
CA LYS A 197 3.69 -15.47 -10.48
C LYS A 197 3.57 -15.59 -12.01
N TYR A 198 4.31 -14.76 -12.75
CA TYR A 198 4.12 -14.59 -14.20
C TYR A 198 5.37 -14.89 -15.04
N GLY A 199 6.51 -15.21 -14.43
CA GLY A 199 7.79 -15.31 -15.14
C GLY A 199 8.30 -13.97 -15.67
N LEU A 200 7.69 -12.84 -15.28
CA LEU A 200 8.05 -11.50 -15.72
C LEU A 200 8.90 -10.79 -14.67
N PHE A 201 10.18 -10.59 -14.99
CA PHE A 201 11.09 -9.86 -14.10
C PHE A 201 11.13 -8.37 -14.47
N ALA A 202 10.84 -7.50 -13.51
CA ALA A 202 10.99 -6.06 -13.66
C ALA A 202 12.38 -5.64 -13.17
N GLU A 203 13.30 -5.37 -14.11
CA GLU A 203 14.65 -4.88 -13.79
C GLU A 203 14.62 -3.49 -13.17
N TRP A 204 13.59 -2.70 -13.48
CA TRP A 204 13.47 -1.31 -13.06
C TRP A 204 12.19 -1.07 -12.29
N GLY A 205 12.25 -0.13 -11.36
CA GLY A 205 11.07 0.43 -10.73
C GLY A 205 11.21 1.92 -10.46
N ALA A 206 10.10 2.62 -10.31
CA ALA A 206 10.10 4.02 -9.91
C ALA A 206 8.85 4.35 -9.08
N TYR A 207 8.91 5.50 -8.42
CA TYR A 207 7.75 6.09 -7.78
C TYR A 207 7.25 7.23 -8.64
N TRP A 208 5.96 7.25 -8.96
CA TRP A 208 5.33 8.44 -9.52
C TRP A 208 4.88 9.36 -8.40
N MET A 209 5.39 10.58 -8.36
CA MET A 209 5.17 11.52 -7.27
C MET A 209 4.05 12.49 -7.61
N ALA A 210 2.90 12.38 -6.95
CA ALA A 210 1.73 13.21 -7.25
C ALA A 210 1.95 14.72 -7.02
N SER A 211 2.82 15.07 -6.07
CA SER A 211 3.19 16.46 -5.82
C SER A 211 3.86 17.10 -7.03
N ASP A 212 4.66 16.32 -7.76
CA ASP A 212 5.54 16.81 -8.81
C ASP A 212 4.93 16.54 -10.19
N GLY A 213 4.23 15.40 -10.34
CA GLY A 213 3.66 14.93 -11.59
C GLY A 213 4.64 14.09 -12.42
N GLU A 214 5.73 13.62 -11.81
CA GLU A 214 6.85 12.98 -12.51
C GLU A 214 7.30 11.70 -11.80
N LEU A 215 8.07 10.87 -12.53
CA LEU A 215 8.76 9.72 -11.94
C LEU A 215 10.00 10.17 -11.18
N THR A 216 10.28 9.49 -10.07
CA THR A 216 11.64 9.47 -9.50
C THR A 216 12.61 8.80 -10.47
N PRO A 217 13.94 9.02 -10.32
CA PRO A 217 14.93 8.27 -11.07
C PRO A 217 14.71 6.76 -10.93
N LEU A 218 14.84 6.03 -12.04
CA LEU A 218 14.70 4.58 -12.07
C LEU A 218 15.62 3.93 -11.03
N LYS A 219 15.04 3.01 -10.27
CA LYS A 219 15.71 2.17 -9.31
C LYS A 219 16.02 0.84 -9.98
N ASP A 220 17.29 0.45 -9.93
CA ASP A 220 17.74 -0.87 -10.30
C ASP A 220 17.23 -1.88 -9.27
N LEU A 221 16.39 -2.80 -9.72
CA LEU A 221 15.80 -3.85 -8.89
C LEU A 221 16.57 -5.17 -8.95
N THR A 222 17.59 -5.28 -9.82
CA THR A 222 18.42 -6.50 -9.94
C THR A 222 19.20 -6.82 -8.67
N ALA A 223 19.41 -5.82 -7.81
CA ALA A 223 20.02 -6.00 -6.48
C ALA A 223 19.13 -6.79 -5.50
N TYR A 224 17.83 -6.90 -5.76
CA TYR A 224 16.88 -7.65 -4.93
C TYR A 224 16.72 -9.08 -5.47
N SER A 225 17.61 -9.98 -5.06
CA SER A 225 17.46 -11.40 -5.39
C SER A 225 16.26 -12.01 -4.68
N ASP A 226 15.79 -13.13 -5.24
CA ASP A 226 14.72 -13.95 -4.68
C ASP A 226 15.00 -14.32 -3.22
N GLU A 227 16.22 -14.80 -2.95
CA GLU A 227 16.68 -15.23 -1.63
C GLU A 227 16.80 -14.05 -0.65
N TYR A 228 17.26 -12.88 -1.13
CA TYR A 228 17.35 -11.70 -0.29
C TYR A 228 15.96 -11.23 0.16
N ILE A 229 15.00 -11.17 -0.78
CA ILE A 229 13.62 -10.82 -0.45
C ILE A 229 13.04 -11.81 0.54
N ASP A 230 13.16 -13.12 0.29
CA ASP A 230 12.67 -14.13 1.22
C ASP A 230 13.29 -13.98 2.61
N GLU A 231 14.59 -13.74 2.71
CA GLU A 231 15.24 -13.58 4.02
C GLU A 231 14.75 -12.34 4.78
N GLN A 232 14.44 -11.22 4.09
CA GLN A 232 13.85 -10.05 4.75
C GLN A 232 12.50 -10.39 5.40
N TYR A 233 11.65 -11.16 4.72
CA TYR A 233 10.36 -11.59 5.26
C TYR A 233 10.55 -12.64 6.36
N ALA A 234 11.48 -13.58 6.19
CA ALA A 234 11.81 -14.59 7.18
C ALA A 234 12.27 -13.95 8.50
N MET A 235 13.14 -12.94 8.43
CA MET A 235 13.60 -12.18 9.60
C MET A 235 12.43 -11.52 10.35
N ALA A 236 11.51 -10.88 9.63
CA ALA A 236 10.33 -10.27 10.25
C ALA A 236 9.43 -11.33 10.89
N TRP A 237 9.17 -12.45 10.20
CA TRP A 237 8.40 -13.55 10.77
C TRP A 237 9.02 -14.13 12.03
N ARG A 238 10.33 -14.38 12.04
CA ARG A 238 11.04 -14.87 13.23
C ARG A 238 10.85 -13.91 14.40
N GLY A 239 10.97 -12.61 14.16
CA GLY A 239 10.76 -11.60 15.20
C GLY A 239 9.32 -11.57 15.71
N ILE A 240 8.33 -11.49 14.80
CA ILE A 240 6.90 -11.45 15.14
C ILE A 240 6.48 -12.71 15.93
N ARG A 241 6.90 -13.90 15.47
CA ARG A 241 6.56 -15.19 16.10
C ARG A 241 7.16 -15.37 17.48
N ASN A 242 8.29 -14.71 17.76
CA ASN A 242 8.93 -14.73 19.07
C ASN A 242 8.50 -13.56 19.97
N GLY A 243 7.52 -12.76 19.52
CA GLY A 243 7.00 -11.63 20.30
C GLY A 243 8.00 -10.47 20.43
N VAL A 244 8.92 -10.34 19.48
CA VAL A 244 9.95 -9.29 19.49
C VAL A 244 9.37 -8.01 18.90
N PHE A 245 8.83 -7.14 19.76
CA PHE A 245 8.19 -5.88 19.33
C PHE A 245 8.89 -4.67 19.94
N LEU A 246 10.17 -4.49 19.60
CA LEU A 246 10.95 -3.38 20.14
C LEU A 246 10.40 -2.02 19.65
N PRO A 247 10.20 -1.04 20.54
CA PRO A 247 9.86 0.31 20.14
C PRO A 247 11.07 1.01 19.53
N ASN A 248 10.84 1.78 18.48
CA ASN A 248 11.83 2.67 17.88
C ASN A 248 11.34 4.12 18.02
N VAL A 249 11.86 4.85 19.02
CA VAL A 249 11.42 6.22 19.33
C VAL A 249 12.11 7.21 18.41
N THR A 250 11.32 7.86 17.55
CA THR A 250 11.79 8.88 16.60
C THR A 250 10.88 10.10 16.62
N SER A 251 11.21 11.13 15.83
CA SER A 251 10.33 12.30 15.65
C SER A 251 8.96 11.93 15.05
N LEU A 252 8.84 10.78 14.38
CA LEU A 252 7.60 10.27 13.80
C LEU A 252 6.57 9.84 14.86
N CYS A 253 7.00 9.57 16.11
CA CYS A 253 6.10 9.18 17.19
C CYS A 253 5.02 10.23 17.48
N ASN A 254 5.25 11.50 17.16
CA ASN A 254 4.26 12.57 17.32
C ASN A 254 3.01 12.38 16.45
N GLY A 255 3.16 11.75 15.28
CA GLY A 255 2.08 11.42 14.36
C GLY A 255 1.64 9.95 14.40
N CYS A 256 2.19 9.13 15.30
CA CYS A 256 1.85 7.71 15.35
C CYS A 256 0.40 7.51 15.81
N GLY A 257 -0.40 6.76 15.02
CA GLY A 257 -1.84 6.54 15.29
C GLY A 257 -2.12 5.80 16.61
N VAL A 258 -1.14 5.06 17.13
CA VAL A 258 -1.21 4.30 18.38
C VAL A 258 -0.42 4.93 19.53
N ARG A 259 0.01 6.20 19.39
CA ARG A 259 0.80 6.92 20.41
C ARG A 259 0.17 6.85 21.81
N ALA A 260 -1.15 6.91 21.90
CA ALA A 260 -1.86 6.86 23.19
C ALA A 260 -1.59 5.56 23.98
N TYR A 261 -1.34 4.45 23.29
CA TYR A 261 -1.08 3.13 23.90
C TYR A 261 0.40 2.79 24.03
N CYS A 262 1.29 3.57 23.39
CA CYS A 262 2.72 3.29 23.40
C CYS A 262 3.39 3.74 24.70
N ARG A 263 3.90 2.77 25.49
CA ARG A 263 4.61 3.03 26.76
C ARG A 263 5.91 3.81 26.56
N ALA A 264 6.64 3.55 25.47
CA ALA A 264 7.95 4.15 25.20
C ALA A 264 7.92 5.69 25.07
N VAL A 265 6.74 6.26 24.83
CA VAL A 265 6.52 7.72 24.71
C VAL A 265 5.55 8.27 25.76
N GLY A 266 5.31 7.49 26.83
CA GLY A 266 4.43 7.89 27.93
C GLY A 266 2.96 8.03 27.51
N GLY A 267 2.47 7.18 26.60
CA GLY A 267 1.07 7.18 26.18
C GLY A 267 0.11 7.02 27.36
N LEU A 268 -0.93 7.86 27.43
CA LEU A 268 -1.89 7.90 28.55
C LEU A 268 -2.65 6.59 28.78
N ARG A 269 -2.79 5.78 27.73
CA ARG A 269 -3.49 4.48 27.72
C ARG A 269 -2.54 3.29 27.73
N SER A 270 -1.25 3.52 27.94
CA SER A 270 -0.20 2.47 27.86
C SER A 270 -0.30 1.39 28.95
N ASN A 271 -1.05 1.63 30.02
CA ASN A 271 -1.32 0.66 31.08
C ASN A 271 -2.53 -0.24 30.80
N GLU A 272 -3.29 0.00 29.72
CA GLU A 272 -4.45 -0.82 29.34
C GLU A 272 -4.02 -2.15 28.69
N LEU A 273 -2.77 -2.26 28.25
CA LEU A 273 -2.23 -3.42 27.55
C LEU A 273 -1.12 -4.08 28.39
N PRO A 274 -0.96 -5.41 28.30
CA PRO A 274 0.13 -6.08 28.99
C PRO A 274 1.48 -5.71 28.36
N ILE A 275 2.55 -5.87 29.15
CA ILE A 275 3.93 -5.70 28.69
C ILE A 275 4.32 -6.82 27.71
N ARG A 276 3.76 -8.02 27.90
CA ARG A 276 3.95 -9.19 27.05
C ARG A 276 2.60 -9.76 26.67
N ASP A 277 2.41 -10.04 25.38
CA ASP A 277 1.23 -10.70 24.85
C ASP A 277 1.48 -12.20 24.69
N ASP A 278 0.42 -12.99 24.82
CA ASP A 278 0.38 -14.35 24.28
C ASP A 278 0.09 -14.25 22.77
N LEU A 279 0.72 -15.09 21.96
CA LEU A 279 0.56 -15.05 20.50
C LEU A 279 -0.32 -16.20 20.02
N ILE A 280 -1.36 -15.88 19.27
CA ILE A 280 -2.08 -16.86 18.45
C ILE A 280 -1.72 -16.58 17.00
N LEU A 281 -0.98 -17.51 16.39
CA LEU A 281 -0.73 -17.52 14.95
C LEU A 281 -2.00 -17.98 14.26
N LYS A 282 -2.57 -17.14 13.39
CA LYS A 282 -3.63 -17.63 12.51
C LYS A 282 -3.06 -18.68 11.56
N PRO A 283 -3.76 -19.81 11.36
CA PRO A 283 -3.33 -20.79 10.37
C PRO A 283 -3.24 -20.12 8.98
N ALA A 284 -2.30 -20.59 8.17
CA ALA A 284 -2.24 -20.24 6.75
C ALA A 284 -3.62 -20.46 6.12
N VAL A 285 -4.05 -19.53 5.25
CA VAL A 285 -5.30 -19.74 4.52
C VAL A 285 -4.94 -20.70 3.40
N ASN A 286 -5.13 -22.01 3.62
CA ASN A 286 -4.95 -23.01 2.57
C ASN A 286 -5.78 -22.59 1.34
N GLN A 287 -5.10 -22.17 0.26
CA GLN A 287 -5.74 -22.02 -1.04
C GLN A 287 -5.98 -23.42 -1.61
N VAL A 288 -7.09 -24.06 -1.24
CA VAL A 288 -7.81 -25.01 -2.09
C VAL A 288 -9.27 -25.02 -1.67
N THR A 289 -10.14 -24.44 -2.50
CA THR A 289 -11.24 -25.21 -3.11
C THR A 289 -11.51 -24.64 -4.49
N ASP A 290 -11.02 -25.36 -5.50
CA ASP A 290 -11.78 -25.58 -6.71
C ASP A 290 -13.18 -26.06 -6.31
N SER A 291 -14.17 -25.18 -6.45
CA SER A 291 -15.56 -25.59 -6.60
C SER A 291 -16.31 -24.48 -7.32
N GLN A 292 -16.20 -24.47 -8.65
CA GLN A 292 -17.36 -24.47 -9.56
C GLN A 292 -16.89 -24.41 -11.03
N VAL A 293 -16.34 -25.51 -11.53
CA VAL A 293 -16.52 -25.93 -12.93
C VAL A 293 -16.94 -27.39 -12.92
N ALA A 294 -18.24 -27.64 -13.02
CA ALA A 294 -18.87 -28.77 -13.72
C ALA A 294 -20.33 -28.91 -13.26
N HIS A 295 -21.25 -28.36 -14.05
CA HIS A 295 -22.37 -29.15 -14.55
C HIS A 295 -22.83 -28.54 -15.87
N SER A 296 -22.19 -28.97 -16.94
CA SER A 296 -22.80 -28.99 -18.27
C SER A 296 -23.55 -30.32 -18.44
N GLY A 297 -24.83 -30.18 -18.82
CA GLY A 297 -25.59 -31.13 -19.63
C GLY A 297 -26.81 -31.78 -18.96
N PRO A 298 -27.76 -32.33 -19.74
CA PRO A 298 -28.44 -31.75 -20.92
C PRO A 298 -29.99 -31.97 -20.87
N GLY A 299 -30.76 -31.20 -21.66
CA GLY A 299 -32.21 -31.45 -21.96
C GLY A 299 -33.16 -30.93 -20.86
N VAL A 300 -34.26 -30.24 -21.13
CA VAL A 300 -35.23 -30.21 -22.26
C VAL A 300 -35.75 -28.79 -22.38
#